data_AF-A0A2E7WDP1-F1
#
_entry.id   AF-A0A2E7WDP1-F1
#
_cell.length_a   1.000
_cell.length_b   1.000
_cell.length_c   1.000
_cell.angle_alpha   90.00
_cell.angle_beta   90.00
_cell.angle_gamma   90.00
#
_symmetry.space_group_name_H-M   'P 1'
#
loop_
_entity.id
_entity.type
_entity.pdbx_description
1 polymer ?
#
loop_
_entity_poly.entity_id
_entity_poly.type
_entity_poly.pdbx_seq_one_letter_code
_entity_poly.pdbx_strand_id
1 'polypeptide(L)' 'MRKDAILVKCQNPQIENLLLRVFIDKSVVEVFVNERQCLATRIYPSKKDSLGVSVLSQGAKSEIISLDAYDMDSIYDD' A
#
# COMPACT_ATOMS: atom_id res chain seq x y z
N MET A 1 -7.81 -14.20 -1.11
CA MET A 1 -7.35 -12.80 -1.09
C MET A 1 -6.83 -12.50 0.28
N ARG A 2 -5.70 -11.81 0.37
CA ARG A 2 -4.96 -11.56 1.61
C ARG A 2 -5.51 -10.33 2.35
N LYS A 3 -5.17 -10.23 3.63
CA LYS A 3 -5.37 -9.02 4.42
C LYS A 3 -4.01 -8.46 4.82
N ASP A 4 -3.62 -7.34 4.24
CA ASP A 4 -2.32 -6.72 4.48
C ASP A 4 -2.44 -5.24 4.79
N ALA A 5 -1.52 -4.74 5.61
CA ALA A 5 -1.20 -3.32 5.70
C ALA A 5 0.24 -3.10 5.23
N ILE A 6 0.47 -2.11 4.38
CA ILE A 6 1.78 -1.76 3.83
C ILE A 6 2.05 -0.29 4.11
N LEU A 7 3.17 -0.01 4.76
CA LEU A 7 3.66 1.33 5.02
C LEU A 7 4.88 1.59 4.14
N VAL A 8 4.81 2.62 3.30
CA VAL A 8 5.93 3.01 2.44
C VAL A 8 6.29 4.46 2.69
N LYS A 9 7.56 4.72 2.98
CA LYS A 9 8.14 6.06 3.05
C LYS A 9 9.11 6.23 1.90
N CYS A 10 8.86 7.21 1.05
CA CYS A 10 9.73 7.58 -0.06
C CYS A 10 10.17 9.04 0.05
N GLN A 11 11.42 9.28 -0.30
CA GLN A 11 11.99 10.61 -0.43
C GLN A 11 12.25 10.94 -1.89
N ASN A 12 11.97 12.18 -2.25
CA ASN A 12 12.39 12.77 -3.51
C ASN A 12 12.87 14.20 -3.23
N PRO A 13 14.14 14.55 -3.48
CA PRO A 13 14.69 15.84 -3.11
C PRO A 13 14.12 17.03 -3.90
N GLN A 14 13.40 16.79 -5.01
CA GLN A 14 12.81 17.84 -5.84
C GLN A 14 11.34 18.15 -5.50
N ILE A 15 10.64 17.26 -4.81
CA ILE A 15 9.21 17.39 -4.50
C ILE A 15 8.92 16.98 -3.05
N GLU A 16 7.66 17.01 -2.64
CA GLU A 16 7.28 16.55 -1.30
C GLU A 16 7.55 15.04 -1.13
N ASN A 17 8.02 14.65 0.06
CA ASN A 17 8.13 13.25 0.46
C ASN A 17 6.76 12.56 0.44
N LEU A 18 6.78 11.25 0.21
CA LEU A 18 5.58 10.44 0.10
C LEU A 18 5.52 9.41 1.23
N LEU A 19 4.47 9.48 2.02
CA LEU A 19 4.06 8.49 3.01
C LEU A 19 2.78 7.83 2.52
N LEU A 20 2.87 6.54 2.20
CA LEU A 20 1.74 5.72 1.82
C LEU A 20 1.40 4.74 2.93
N ARG A 21 0.13 4.70 3.34
CA ARG A 21 -0.45 3.58 4.09
C ARG A 21 -1.46 2.89 3.19
N VAL A 22 -1.16 1.66 2.79
CA VAL A 22 -2.01 0.84 1.93
C VAL A 22 -2.64 -0.25 2.77
N PHE A 23 -3.97 -0.33 2.75
CA PHE A 23 -4.71 -1.44 3.33
C PHE A 23 -5.32 -2.27 2.21
N ILE A 24 -5.09 -3.58 2.26
CA ILE A 24 -5.69 -4.56 1.36
C ILE A 24 -6.57 -5.44 2.25
N ASP A 25 -7.88 -5.30 2.21
CA ASP A 25 -8.82 -6.22 2.87
C ASP A 25 -9.62 -6.99 1.81
N LYS A 26 -9.13 -8.20 1.52
CA LYS A 26 -9.70 -9.08 0.51
C LYS A 26 -9.76 -8.37 -0.85
N SER A 27 -10.94 -7.91 -1.28
CA SER A 27 -11.11 -7.19 -2.54
C SER A 27 -10.95 -5.68 -2.40
N VAL A 28 -10.97 -5.13 -1.19
CA VAL A 28 -10.91 -3.69 -0.96
C VAL A 28 -9.46 -3.26 -0.86
N VAL A 29 -9.10 -2.17 -1.55
CA VAL A 29 -7.81 -1.51 -1.44
C VAL A 29 -8.04 -0.05 -1.09
N GLU A 30 -7.41 0.40 0.00
CA GLU A 30 -7.43 1.79 0.45
C GLU A 30 -5.99 2.30 0.55
N VAL A 31 -5.73 3.50 0.02
CA VAL A 31 -4.41 4.14 0.03
C VAL A 31 -4.53 5.51 0.66
N PHE A 32 -3.90 5.69 1.80
CA PHE A 32 -3.79 6.98 2.46
C PHE A 32 -2.44 7.62 2.12
N VAL A 33 -2.47 8.86 1.64
CA VAL A 33 -1.31 9.60 1.14
C VAL A 33 -1.07 10.81 2.04
N ASN A 34 0.13 10.89 2.61
CA ASN A 34 0.60 12.02 3.44
C ASN A 34 -0.43 12.49 4.47
N GLU A 35 -1.21 11.57 5.02
CA GLU A 35 -2.30 11.81 5.99
C GLU A 35 -3.35 12.86 5.56
N ARG A 36 -3.41 13.17 4.25
CA ARG A 36 -4.24 14.24 3.70
C ARG A 36 -5.22 13.77 2.64
N GLN A 37 -4.88 12.70 1.92
CA GLN A 37 -5.73 12.16 0.85
C GLN A 37 -5.94 10.66 1.05
N CYS A 38 -7.09 10.17 0.58
CA CYS A 38 -7.43 8.76 0.57
C CYS A 38 -8.01 8.38 -0.80
N LEU A 39 -7.58 7.24 -1.32
CA LEU A 39 -8.11 6.59 -2.51
C LEU A 39 -8.63 5.21 -2.09
N ALA A 40 -9.87 4.88 -2.42
CA ALA A 40 -10.45 3.58 -2.14
C ALA A 40 -11.00 2.95 -3.42
N THR A 41 -10.74 1.65 -3.60
CA THR A 41 -11.21 0.90 -4.77
C THR A 41 -11.44 -0.57 -4.43
N ARG A 42 -12.01 -1.31 -5.38
CA ARG A 42 -12.11 -2.77 -5.32
C ARG A 42 -11.35 -3.42 -6.46
N ILE A 43 -10.64 -4.50 -6.16
CA ILE A 43 -9.92 -5.34 -7.10
C ILE A 43 -10.35 -6.80 -6.95
N TYR A 44 -10.43 -7.51 -8.07
CA TYR A 44 -10.85 -8.91 -8.14
C TYR A 44 -9.84 -9.71 -8.97
N PRO A 45 -8.69 -10.08 -8.38
CA PRO A 45 -7.66 -10.83 -9.11
C PRO A 45 -8.18 -12.21 -9.51
N SER A 46 -7.95 -12.59 -10.77
CA SER A 46 -8.37 -13.89 -11.32
C SER A 46 -7.39 -15.02 -11.01
N LYS A 47 -6.10 -14.70 -10.83
CA LYS A 47 -5.06 -15.68 -10.52
C LYS A 47 -4.85 -15.84 -9.02
N LYS A 48 -4.65 -17.08 -8.58
CA LYS A 48 -4.41 -17.42 -7.16
C LYS A 48 -3.08 -16.90 -6.62
N ASP A 49 -2.09 -16.68 -7.49
CA ASP A 49 -0.74 -16.21 -7.16
C ASP A 49 -0.59 -14.68 -7.18
N SER A 50 -1.68 -13.93 -7.36
CA SER A 50 -1.71 -12.46 -7.28
C SER A 50 -1.64 -11.97 -5.83
N LEU A 51 -0.54 -12.31 -5.14
CA LEU A 51 -0.30 -12.04 -3.72
C LEU A 51 0.92 -11.14 -3.46
N GLY A 52 1.70 -10.86 -4.50
CA GLY A 52 2.93 -10.08 -4.37
C GLY A 52 2.71 -8.57 -4.33
N VAL A 53 3.71 -7.86 -3.81
CA VAL A 53 3.81 -6.40 -3.80
C VAL A 53 5.12 -6.01 -4.46
N SER A 54 5.09 -4.95 -5.27
CA SER A 54 6.29 -4.32 -5.83
C SER A 54 6.15 -2.80 -5.77
N VAL A 55 7.29 -2.11 -5.77
CA VAL A 55 7.34 -0.65 -5.81
C VAL A 55 8.02 -0.23 -7.10
N LEU A 56 7.45 0.76 -7.77
CA LEU A 56 7.98 1.36 -8.97
C LEU A 56 7.99 2.88 -8.81
N SER A 57 9.10 3.51 -9.16
CA SER A 57 9.15 4.96 -9.38
C SER A 57 9.26 5.23 -10.88
N GLN A 58 8.43 6.14 -11.38
CA GLN A 58 8.35 6.47 -12.80
C GLN A 58 8.36 7.99 -12.99
N GLY A 59 9.14 8.48 -13.95
CA GLY A 59 9.25 9.91 -14.28
C GLY A 59 10.30 10.68 -13.46
N ALA A 60 10.65 10.24 -12.25
CA ALA A 60 11.72 10.82 -11.44
C ALA A 60 12.36 9.76 -10.54
N LYS A 61 13.55 10.05 -10.00
CA LYS A 61 14.19 9.19 -8.99
C LYS A 61 13.48 9.35 -7.65
N SER A 62 13.29 8.27 -6.92
CA SER A 62 12.83 8.29 -5.52
C SER A 62 13.58 7.24 -4.72
N GLU A 63 13.79 7.51 -3.44
CA GLU A 63 14.45 6.59 -2.52
C GLU A 63 13.42 6.06 -1.53
N ILE A 64 13.32 4.74 -1.40
CA ILE A 64 12.52 4.10 -0.35
C ILE A 64 13.33 4.18 0.93
N ILE A 65 12.84 4.95 1.90
CA ILE A 65 13.45 5.11 3.22
C ILE A 65 13.04 3.96 4.14
N SER A 66 11.77 3.55 4.07
CA SER A 66 11.28 2.35 4.77
C SER A 66 10.11 1.72 4.03
N LEU A 67 10.01 0.39 4.14
CA LEU A 67 8.89 -0.40 3.66
C LEU A 67 8.59 -1.48 4.70
N ASP A 68 7.43 -1.37 5.33
CA ASP A 68 6.95 -2.32 6.32
C ASP A 68 5.65 -2.96 5.81
N ALA A 69 5.51 -4.27 6.02
CA ALA A 69 4.31 -5.02 5.64
C ALA A 69 3.85 -5.88 6.81
N TYR A 70 2.54 -5.87 7.05
CA TYR A 70 1.90 -6.53 8.19
C TYR A 70 0.75 -7.40 7.69
N ASP A 71 0.71 -8.66 8.12
CA ASP A 71 -0.49 -9.47 8.02
C ASP A 71 -1.53 -8.91 9.02
N MET A 72 -2.75 -8.65 8.55
CA MET A 72 -3.80 -8.11 9.41
C MET A 72 -4.70 -9.20 9.97
N ASP A 73 -5.04 -9.05 11.24
CA ASP A 73 -6.00 -9.91 11.93
C ASP A 73 -7.45 -9.62 11.55
N SER A 74 -8.32 -10.55 11.92
CA SER A 74 -9.75 -10.33 11.91
C SER A 74 -10.13 -9.25 12.93
N ILE A 75 -11.13 -8.43 12.60
CA ILE A 75 -11.76 -7.50 13.54
C ILE A 75 -12.98 -8.10 14.25
N TYR A 76 -13.33 -9.34 13.91
CA TYR A 76 -14.41 -10.09 14.54
C TYR A 76 -13.79 -10.99 15.59
N ASP A 77 -14.33 -10.92 16.81
CA ASP A 77 -14.10 -11.90 17.86
C ASP A 77 -14.97 -13.13 17.55
N ASP A 78 -14.33 -14.28 17.33
CA ASP A 78 -15.01 -15.57 17.45
C ASP A 78 -15.00 -16.02 18.92
#